data_AF-A0A1I7NC88-F1
#
_entry.id   AF-A0A1I7NC88-F1
#
_cell.length_a   1.000
_cell.length_b   1.000
_cell.length_c   1.000
_cell.angle_alpha   90.00
_cell.angle_beta   90.00
_cell.angle_gamma   90.00
#
_symmetry.space_group_name_H-M   'P 1'
#
loop_
_entity.id
_entity.type
_entity.pdbx_description
1 polymer ?
#
loop_
_entity_poly.entity_id
_entity_poly.type
_entity_poly.pdbx_seq_one_letter_code
_entity_poly.pdbx_strand_id
1 'polypeptide(L)'
;MKTVLMSWLALLALAISGPTPLRADDQKLSKQQLDQMLAPIALYPDDLLSNVLMASTYPLDVVEAERWRSAPENANLQGNALVDALKSKDWDPSIKALAQFPDVLKMMSDQLDWTQKLGDAFLAQQDDIMSEIQLLRSKAEASGHLKSNSQQTVSQDDGAYVIRPANPDTVYVPVYEPSVVYGPWWYPDYPPYYWGYPGAVFTDGYFWGAAGIAIAGGIWGWNHWDWHHRHINIDGNRWNAINGDRHRFTNNVWKHNPNRTGRVPRGDKNFNRADIERRLQNNGRPAVNNNTRDRGAQLRNNGQRVSKVRDGGGKSFKSRSSSGSRNFVKQRQPQSFRGGQRVQRQAFQANRGGARRGGGRRR
;
A
#
# COMPACT_ATOMS: atom_id res chain seq x y z
N MET A 1 -22.19 80.76 -29.74
CA MET A 1 -20.77 80.54 -30.11
C MET A 1 -19.96 80.39 -28.82
N LYS A 2 -19.06 79.37 -28.76
CA LYS A 2 -17.98 79.13 -27.76
C LYS A 2 -18.42 78.47 -26.43
N THR A 3 -18.32 77.13 -26.29
CA THR A 3 -17.22 76.32 -25.67
C THR A 3 -17.05 76.60 -24.16
N VAL A 4 -17.10 75.67 -23.20
CA VAL A 4 -16.11 74.60 -22.90
C VAL A 4 -16.62 73.64 -21.79
N LEU A 5 -16.32 72.35 -21.97
CA LEU A 5 -16.11 71.19 -21.05
C LEU A 5 -16.41 71.28 -19.54
N MET A 6 -16.99 70.20 -19.00
CA MET A 6 -16.29 69.39 -17.98
C MET A 6 -16.81 67.94 -17.92
N SER A 7 -15.92 67.01 -18.25
CA SER A 7 -16.09 65.56 -18.21
C SER A 7 -15.96 65.04 -16.77
N TRP A 8 -16.84 64.12 -16.36
CA TRP A 8 -16.57 63.18 -15.27
C TRP A 8 -16.68 61.75 -15.81
N LEU A 9 -15.52 61.11 -15.94
CA LEU A 9 -15.37 59.70 -16.23
C LEU A 9 -15.70 58.91 -14.95
N ALA A 10 -16.86 58.26 -14.91
CA ALA A 10 -17.12 57.19 -13.97
C ALA A 10 -16.43 55.92 -14.47
N LEU A 11 -15.28 55.58 -13.88
CA LEU A 11 -14.62 54.29 -14.02
C LEU A 11 -15.50 53.22 -13.36
N LEU A 12 -16.27 52.51 -14.18
CA LEU A 12 -16.95 51.28 -13.77
C LEU A 12 -15.89 50.18 -13.63
N ALA A 13 -15.39 49.95 -12.42
CA ALA A 13 -14.57 48.78 -12.11
C ALA A 13 -15.48 47.54 -12.15
N LEU A 14 -15.56 46.90 -13.31
CA LEU A 14 -16.20 45.61 -13.47
C LEU A 14 -15.31 44.57 -12.76
N ALA A 15 -15.67 44.23 -11.52
CA ALA A 15 -15.08 43.09 -10.84
C ALA A 15 -15.52 41.81 -11.57
N ILE A 16 -14.68 41.36 -12.52
CA ILE A 16 -14.79 40.03 -13.11
C ILE A 16 -14.49 39.05 -11.98
N SER A 17 -15.54 38.65 -11.27
CA SER A 17 -15.53 37.47 -10.42
C SER A 17 -15.42 36.28 -11.37
N GLY A 18 -14.20 35.97 -11.81
CA GLY A 18 -13.93 34.70 -12.46
C GLY A 18 -14.34 33.58 -11.50
N PRO A 19 -14.82 32.43 -11.99
CA PRO A 19 -15.07 31.29 -11.12
C PRO A 19 -13.75 30.97 -10.42
N THR A 20 -13.69 31.27 -9.12
CA THR A 20 -12.68 30.70 -8.24
C THR A 20 -12.73 29.20 -8.49
N PRO A 21 -11.63 28.54 -8.88
CA PRO A 21 -11.64 27.09 -8.95
C PRO A 21 -12.08 26.61 -7.58
N LEU A 22 -13.24 25.94 -7.54
CA LEU A 22 -13.67 25.21 -6.36
C LEU A 22 -12.52 24.26 -6.05
N ARG A 23 -11.75 24.61 -5.02
CA ARG A 23 -10.89 23.66 -4.34
C ARG A 23 -11.85 22.56 -3.94
N ALA A 24 -11.73 21.39 -4.57
CA ALA A 24 -12.45 20.23 -4.11
C ALA A 24 -11.95 19.99 -2.69
N ASP A 25 -12.77 20.33 -1.70
CA ASP A 25 -12.49 19.95 -0.33
C ASP A 25 -12.32 18.43 -0.29
N ASP A 26 -11.32 17.98 0.47
CA ASP A 26 -11.20 16.64 1.03
C ASP A 26 -12.43 16.40 1.93
N GLN A 27 -13.60 16.27 1.31
CA GLN A 27 -14.86 16.26 2.04
C GLN A 27 -15.01 14.86 2.65
N LYS A 28 -14.81 14.82 3.97
CA LYS A 28 -15.19 13.72 4.86
C LYS A 28 -16.47 13.04 4.34
N LEU A 29 -16.43 11.72 4.10
CA LEU A 29 -17.60 11.00 3.60
C LEU A 29 -18.73 11.07 4.62
N SER A 30 -19.96 11.14 4.14
CA SER A 30 -21.12 11.07 5.02
C SER A 30 -21.28 9.66 5.61
N LYS A 31 -22.05 9.55 6.71
CA LYS A 31 -22.39 8.25 7.32
C LYS A 31 -23.03 7.30 6.30
N GLN A 32 -23.91 7.79 5.44
CA GLN A 32 -24.53 7.00 4.37
C GLN A 32 -23.50 6.40 3.41
N GLN A 33 -22.52 7.21 3.02
CA GLN A 33 -21.45 6.79 2.12
C GLN A 33 -20.50 5.80 2.81
N LEU A 34 -20.25 5.97 4.11
CA LEU A 34 -19.47 5.03 4.92
C LEU A 34 -20.19 3.69 5.05
N ASP A 35 -21.47 3.68 5.44
CA ASP A 35 -22.27 2.46 5.60
C ASP A 35 -22.33 1.67 4.30
N GLN A 36 -22.62 2.35 3.17
CA GLN A 36 -22.61 1.74 1.85
C GLN A 36 -21.26 1.10 1.51
N MET A 37 -20.17 1.80 1.80
CA MET A 37 -18.81 1.37 1.46
C MET A 37 -18.32 0.22 2.35
N LEU A 38 -18.69 0.22 3.64
CA LEU A 38 -18.23 -0.74 4.66
C LEU A 38 -19.13 -1.98 4.74
N ALA A 39 -20.37 -1.90 4.29
CA ALA A 39 -21.34 -2.99 4.33
C ALA A 39 -20.77 -4.34 3.86
N PRO A 40 -20.02 -4.45 2.74
CA PRO A 40 -19.52 -5.75 2.25
C PRO A 40 -18.42 -6.39 3.11
N ILE A 41 -17.78 -5.63 4.00
CA ILE A 41 -16.62 -6.10 4.78
C ILE A 41 -16.80 -6.00 6.31
N ALA A 42 -17.83 -5.30 6.81
CA ALA A 42 -17.99 -5.05 8.24
C ALA A 42 -18.16 -6.31 9.09
N LEU A 43 -18.62 -7.43 8.51
CA LEU A 43 -18.76 -8.71 9.21
C LEU A 43 -17.55 -9.63 9.05
N TYR A 44 -16.45 -9.15 8.48
CA TYR A 44 -15.19 -9.90 8.45
C TYR A 44 -14.65 -10.08 9.88
N PRO A 45 -13.91 -11.17 10.16
CA PRO A 45 -13.13 -11.29 11.37
C PRO A 45 -12.24 -10.06 11.56
N ASP A 46 -12.11 -9.64 12.82
CA ASP A 46 -11.45 -8.41 13.24
C ASP A 46 -10.04 -8.24 12.62
N ASP A 47 -9.20 -9.27 12.72
CA ASP A 47 -7.85 -9.29 12.14
C ASP A 47 -7.85 -9.22 10.59
N LEU A 48 -8.87 -9.74 9.91
CA LEU A 48 -8.99 -9.63 8.46
C LEU A 48 -9.41 -8.22 8.07
N LEU A 49 -10.42 -7.68 8.75
CA LEU A 49 -10.97 -6.35 8.51
C LEU A 49 -9.90 -5.26 8.68
N SER A 50 -9.10 -5.33 9.74
CA SER A 50 -7.98 -4.41 9.97
C SER A 50 -6.95 -4.48 8.84
N ASN A 51 -6.60 -5.69 8.38
CA ASN A 51 -5.68 -5.89 7.27
C ASN A 51 -6.22 -5.29 5.96
N VAL A 52 -7.52 -5.46 5.66
CA VAL A 52 -8.17 -4.81 4.50
C VAL A 52 -8.09 -3.29 4.60
N LEU A 53 -8.41 -2.72 5.76
CA LEU A 53 -8.39 -1.27 5.96
C LEU A 53 -6.98 -0.68 5.84
N MET A 54 -5.98 -1.32 6.48
CA MET A 54 -4.57 -0.88 6.36
C MET A 54 -4.05 -1.03 4.93
N ALA A 55 -4.33 -2.15 4.27
CA ALA A 55 -3.91 -2.45 2.90
C ALA A 55 -4.55 -1.50 1.87
N SER A 56 -5.78 -1.05 2.11
CA SER A 56 -6.47 -0.13 1.21
C SER A 56 -5.75 1.22 1.07
N THR A 57 -4.88 1.57 2.03
CA THR A 57 -4.01 2.74 1.97
C THR A 57 -2.78 2.57 1.05
N TYR A 58 -2.60 1.38 0.46
CA TYR A 58 -1.53 1.03 -0.48
C TYR A 58 -2.09 0.34 -1.75
N PRO A 59 -2.94 1.01 -2.55
CA PRO A 59 -3.64 0.39 -3.68
C PRO A 59 -2.71 -0.17 -4.76
N LEU A 60 -1.52 0.40 -4.94
CA LEU A 60 -0.51 -0.12 -5.86
C LEU A 60 0.01 -1.51 -5.40
N ASP A 61 0.30 -1.64 -4.10
CA ASP A 61 0.78 -2.88 -3.51
C ASP A 61 -0.30 -3.97 -3.54
N VAL A 62 -1.57 -3.59 -3.40
CA VAL A 62 -2.72 -4.51 -3.56
C VAL A 62 -2.72 -5.13 -4.96
N VAL A 63 -2.60 -4.31 -6.01
CA VAL A 63 -2.59 -4.80 -7.41
C VAL A 63 -1.35 -5.64 -7.68
N GLU A 64 -0.18 -5.25 -7.16
CA GLU A 64 1.05 -6.04 -7.30
C GLU A 64 0.95 -7.39 -6.59
N ALA A 65 0.41 -7.41 -5.37
CA ALA A 65 0.24 -8.62 -4.58
C ALA A 65 -0.79 -9.57 -5.19
N GLU A 66 -1.91 -9.05 -5.70
CA GLU A 66 -2.89 -9.85 -6.43
C GLU A 66 -2.26 -10.52 -7.65
N ARG A 67 -1.57 -9.75 -8.50
CA ARG A 67 -0.87 -10.31 -9.67
C ARG A 67 0.17 -11.36 -9.29
N TRP A 68 0.92 -11.10 -8.22
CA TRP A 68 1.90 -12.05 -7.71
C TRP A 68 1.23 -13.34 -7.25
N ARG A 69 0.09 -13.27 -6.54
CA ARG A 69 -0.70 -14.44 -6.13
C ARG A 69 -1.34 -15.17 -7.31
N SER A 70 -1.73 -14.46 -8.36
CA SER A 70 -2.34 -15.05 -9.56
C SER A 70 -1.32 -15.72 -10.50
N ALA A 71 -0.02 -15.49 -10.30
CA ALA A 71 1.03 -16.17 -11.06
C ALA A 71 1.10 -17.67 -10.72
N PRO A 72 1.15 -18.59 -11.71
CA PRO A 72 1.08 -20.04 -11.47
C PRO A 72 2.09 -20.58 -10.45
N GLU A 73 3.30 -20.01 -10.42
CA GLU A 73 4.36 -20.40 -9.50
C GLU A 73 4.07 -20.02 -8.04
N ASN A 74 3.17 -19.06 -7.79
CA ASN A 74 2.84 -18.60 -6.45
C ASN A 74 1.44 -19.04 -6.02
N ALA A 75 0.50 -19.25 -6.94
CA ALA A 75 -0.93 -19.50 -6.66
C ALA A 75 -1.18 -20.58 -5.60
N ASN A 76 -0.36 -21.64 -5.60
CA ASN A 76 -0.49 -22.76 -4.68
C ASN A 76 0.38 -22.66 -3.41
N LEU A 77 1.15 -21.58 -3.23
CA LEU A 77 1.92 -21.38 -2.00
C LEU A 77 0.98 -21.19 -0.80
N GLN A 78 1.27 -21.91 0.27
CA GLN A 78 0.53 -21.89 1.54
C GLN A 78 1.52 -22.01 2.71
N GLY A 79 1.07 -21.71 3.93
CA GLY A 79 1.85 -21.89 5.15
C GLY A 79 3.23 -21.23 5.11
N ASN A 80 4.25 -21.93 5.60
CA ASN A 80 5.63 -21.43 5.64
C ASN A 80 6.22 -21.12 4.27
N ALA A 81 5.84 -21.86 3.21
CA ALA A 81 6.34 -21.60 1.86
C ALA A 81 5.85 -20.24 1.35
N LEU A 82 4.60 -19.87 1.64
CA LEU A 82 4.07 -18.54 1.36
C LEU A 82 4.80 -17.46 2.17
N VAL A 83 4.96 -17.68 3.48
CA VAL A 83 5.69 -16.76 4.38
C VAL A 83 7.11 -16.49 3.84
N ASP A 84 7.84 -17.54 3.47
CA ASP A 84 9.20 -17.44 2.98
C ASP A 84 9.29 -16.67 1.66
N ALA A 85 8.37 -16.92 0.73
CA ALA A 85 8.32 -16.19 -0.54
C ALA A 85 8.07 -14.69 -0.33
N LEU A 86 7.20 -14.34 0.63
CA LEU A 86 6.84 -12.96 0.97
C LEU A 86 7.95 -12.18 1.68
N LYS A 87 8.95 -12.84 2.28
CA LYS A 87 10.09 -12.16 2.93
C LYS A 87 10.79 -11.21 1.95
N SER A 88 10.92 -11.59 0.69
CA SER A 88 11.56 -10.79 -0.36
C SER A 88 10.77 -9.54 -0.78
N LYS A 89 9.47 -9.50 -0.46
CA LYS A 89 8.58 -8.40 -0.84
C LYS A 89 8.68 -7.26 0.17
N ASP A 90 8.70 -6.04 -0.34
CA ASP A 90 8.76 -4.83 0.47
C ASP A 90 7.37 -4.27 0.85
N TRP A 91 6.31 -5.03 0.57
CA TRP A 91 4.94 -4.67 0.91
C TRP A 91 4.72 -4.54 2.42
N ASP A 92 3.67 -3.80 2.77
CA ASP A 92 3.21 -3.68 4.15
C ASP A 92 2.81 -5.04 4.75
N PRO A 93 3.06 -5.30 6.05
CA PRO A 93 2.57 -6.50 6.72
C PRO A 93 1.07 -6.76 6.52
N SER A 94 0.23 -5.73 6.37
CA SER A 94 -1.18 -5.89 5.98
C SER A 94 -1.36 -6.56 4.61
N ILE A 95 -0.64 -6.09 3.59
CA ILE A 95 -0.63 -6.68 2.24
C ILE A 95 -0.08 -8.12 2.27
N LYS A 96 1.01 -8.35 3.03
CA LYS A 96 1.58 -9.70 3.20
C LYS A 96 0.60 -10.65 3.90
N ALA A 97 -0.14 -10.18 4.90
CA ALA A 97 -1.17 -10.97 5.57
C ALA A 97 -2.31 -11.33 4.60
N LEU A 98 -2.74 -10.37 3.78
CA LEU A 98 -3.78 -10.56 2.76
C LEU A 98 -3.37 -11.53 1.63
N ALA A 99 -2.08 -11.77 1.42
CA ALA A 99 -1.61 -12.77 0.45
C ALA A 99 -2.13 -14.21 0.73
N GLN A 100 -2.56 -14.47 1.96
CA GLN A 100 -3.22 -15.72 2.35
C GLN A 100 -4.69 -15.80 1.91
N PHE A 101 -5.28 -14.67 1.49
CA PHE A 101 -6.68 -14.50 1.11
C PHE A 101 -6.78 -14.02 -0.34
N PRO A 102 -6.49 -14.89 -1.34
CA PRO A 102 -6.44 -14.50 -2.74
C PRO A 102 -7.71 -13.81 -3.22
N ASP A 103 -8.89 -14.28 -2.81
CA ASP A 103 -10.17 -13.70 -3.22
C ASP A 103 -10.38 -12.29 -2.67
N VAL A 104 -9.91 -12.01 -1.44
CA VAL A 104 -9.96 -10.67 -0.85
C VAL A 104 -9.02 -9.73 -1.59
N LEU A 105 -7.79 -10.16 -1.88
CA LEU A 105 -6.85 -9.37 -2.70
C LEU A 105 -7.41 -9.12 -4.09
N LYS A 106 -8.00 -10.14 -4.71
CA LYS A 106 -8.62 -10.04 -6.03
C LYS A 106 -9.76 -9.04 -6.03
N MET A 107 -10.65 -9.11 -5.06
CA MET A 107 -11.73 -8.15 -4.88
C MET A 107 -11.18 -6.72 -4.73
N MET A 108 -10.17 -6.50 -3.88
CA MET A 108 -9.58 -5.17 -3.70
C MET A 108 -8.90 -4.65 -4.99
N SER A 109 -8.26 -5.52 -5.75
CA SER A 109 -7.59 -5.20 -7.03
C SER A 109 -8.59 -4.93 -8.16
N ASP A 110 -9.69 -5.69 -8.21
CA ASP A 110 -10.75 -5.52 -9.21
C ASP A 110 -11.63 -4.29 -8.91
N GLN A 111 -11.91 -4.03 -7.63
CA GLN A 111 -12.69 -2.88 -7.15
C GLN A 111 -11.77 -1.74 -6.71
N LEU A 112 -10.82 -1.36 -7.58
CA LEU A 112 -9.73 -0.45 -7.21
C LEU A 112 -10.22 0.94 -6.76
N ASP A 113 -11.27 1.49 -7.38
CA ASP A 113 -11.84 2.78 -7.00
C ASP A 113 -12.43 2.72 -5.58
N TRP A 114 -13.07 1.60 -5.22
CA TRP A 114 -13.56 1.34 -3.86
C TRP A 114 -12.39 1.22 -2.88
N THR A 115 -11.35 0.46 -3.24
CA THR A 115 -10.15 0.28 -2.40
C THR A 115 -9.47 1.63 -2.11
N GLN A 116 -9.34 2.51 -3.09
CA GLN A 116 -8.78 3.84 -2.89
C GLN A 116 -9.64 4.69 -1.96
N LYS A 117 -10.95 4.74 -2.24
CA LYS A 117 -11.90 5.50 -1.43
C LYS A 117 -11.92 5.02 0.03
N LEU A 118 -11.81 3.71 0.24
CA LEU A 118 -11.71 3.10 1.57
C LEU A 118 -10.42 3.55 2.28
N GLY A 119 -9.27 3.51 1.60
CA GLY A 119 -7.99 3.92 2.17
C GLY A 119 -7.91 5.43 2.47
N ASP A 120 -8.51 6.26 1.63
CA ASP A 120 -8.61 7.70 1.86
C ASP A 120 -9.53 8.01 3.05
N ALA A 121 -10.69 7.37 3.12
CA ALA A 121 -11.59 7.51 4.26
C ALA A 121 -10.94 7.00 5.56
N PHE A 122 -10.22 5.88 5.53
CA PHE A 122 -9.57 5.32 6.71
C PHE A 122 -8.49 6.26 7.26
N LEU A 123 -7.77 6.97 6.39
CA LEU A 123 -6.77 7.94 6.82
C LEU A 123 -7.34 9.32 7.21
N ALA A 124 -8.49 9.71 6.66
CA ALA A 124 -9.12 10.99 6.98
C ALA A 124 -10.06 10.94 8.19
N GLN A 125 -10.73 9.80 8.44
CA GLN A 125 -11.84 9.68 9.38
C GLN A 125 -11.96 8.27 10.00
N GLN A 126 -10.85 7.77 10.55
CA GLN A 126 -10.76 6.46 11.19
C GLN A 126 -11.86 6.21 12.23
N ASP A 127 -12.13 7.21 13.08
CA ASP A 127 -13.12 7.12 14.16
C ASP A 127 -14.54 6.88 13.63
N ASP A 128 -14.91 7.51 12.52
CA ASP A 128 -16.22 7.31 11.89
C ASP A 128 -16.30 5.94 11.23
N ILE A 129 -15.24 5.49 10.54
CA ILE A 129 -15.18 4.13 9.98
C ILE A 129 -15.43 3.08 11.07
N MET A 130 -14.75 3.20 12.22
CA MET A 130 -14.92 2.24 13.30
C MET A 130 -16.32 2.28 13.91
N SER A 131 -16.89 3.49 14.04
CA SER A 131 -18.26 3.66 14.54
C SER A 131 -19.28 3.01 13.61
N GLU A 132 -19.16 3.23 12.29
CA GLU A 132 -20.10 2.67 11.32
C GLU A 132 -19.93 1.16 11.13
N ILE A 133 -18.72 0.60 11.28
CA ILE A 133 -18.53 -0.87 11.36
C ILE A 133 -19.33 -1.45 12.53
N GLN A 134 -19.26 -0.83 13.71
CA GLN A 134 -20.01 -1.31 14.87
C GLN A 134 -21.51 -1.13 14.72
N LEU A 135 -21.96 -0.05 14.06
CA LEU A 135 -23.37 0.11 13.69
C LEU A 135 -23.83 -1.03 12.77
N LEU A 136 -23.08 -1.32 11.71
CA LEU A 136 -23.37 -2.42 10.77
C LEU A 136 -23.42 -3.76 11.49
N ARG A 137 -22.47 -4.04 12.38
CA ARG A 137 -22.47 -5.26 13.22
C ARG A 137 -23.70 -5.33 14.12
N SER A 138 -24.09 -4.22 14.75
CA SER A 138 -25.32 -4.16 15.54
C SER A 138 -26.58 -4.41 14.71
N LYS A 139 -26.61 -3.94 13.46
CA LYS A 139 -27.73 -4.17 12.54
C LYS A 139 -27.82 -5.63 12.11
N ALA A 140 -26.67 -6.26 11.86
CA ALA A 140 -26.61 -7.68 11.57
C ALA A 140 -26.96 -8.56 12.78
N GLU A 141 -26.65 -8.13 14.00
CA GLU A 141 -27.11 -8.81 15.21
C GLU A 141 -28.64 -8.69 15.36
N ALA A 142 -29.17 -7.47 15.23
CA ALA A 142 -30.60 -7.20 15.37
C ALA A 142 -31.46 -7.91 14.30
N SER A 143 -30.90 -8.17 13.11
CA SER A 143 -31.54 -8.97 12.06
C SER A 143 -31.43 -10.48 12.29
N GLY A 144 -30.66 -10.91 13.30
CA GLY A 144 -30.42 -12.32 13.63
C GLY A 144 -29.30 -12.99 12.84
N HIS A 145 -28.50 -12.24 12.08
CA HIS A 145 -27.48 -12.75 11.16
C HIS A 145 -26.05 -12.66 11.69
N LEU A 146 -25.79 -11.95 12.78
CA LEU A 146 -24.47 -11.92 13.44
C LEU A 146 -24.46 -12.81 14.68
N LYS A 147 -24.04 -14.08 14.51
CA LYS A 147 -24.01 -15.09 15.57
C LYS A 147 -22.74 -15.94 15.51
N SER A 148 -22.37 -16.51 16.66
CA SER A 148 -21.34 -17.54 16.74
C SER A 148 -21.82 -18.83 16.07
N ASN A 149 -20.92 -19.48 15.33
CA ASN A 149 -21.16 -20.74 14.62
C ASN A 149 -19.82 -21.51 14.48
N SER A 150 -19.75 -22.50 13.59
CA SER A 150 -18.52 -23.28 13.38
C SER A 150 -17.43 -22.53 12.63
N GLN A 151 -17.74 -21.40 11.98
CA GLN A 151 -16.79 -20.58 11.23
C GLN A 151 -16.24 -19.41 12.07
N GLN A 152 -17.09 -18.78 12.88
CA GLN A 152 -16.74 -17.60 13.67
C GLN A 152 -17.30 -17.65 15.09
N THR A 153 -16.67 -16.88 15.98
CA THR A 153 -17.17 -16.52 17.29
C THR A 153 -17.47 -15.03 17.30
N VAL A 154 -18.65 -14.68 17.81
CA VAL A 154 -19.10 -13.32 18.04
C VAL A 154 -19.19 -13.12 19.54
N SER A 155 -18.55 -12.07 20.03
CA SER A 155 -18.58 -11.65 21.43
C SER A 155 -18.77 -10.14 21.51
N GLN A 156 -19.14 -9.64 22.69
CA GLN A 156 -19.12 -8.21 22.98
C GLN A 156 -18.04 -7.93 24.03
N ASP A 157 -17.19 -6.96 23.75
CA ASP A 157 -16.17 -6.46 24.67
C ASP A 157 -16.36 -4.95 24.80
N ASP A 158 -16.63 -4.49 26.02
CA ASP A 158 -16.98 -3.09 26.32
C ASP A 158 -18.04 -2.47 25.37
N GLY A 159 -19.06 -3.26 25.01
CA GLY A 159 -20.15 -2.85 24.12
C GLY A 159 -19.81 -2.87 22.62
N ALA A 160 -18.59 -3.23 22.23
CA ALA A 160 -18.21 -3.44 20.84
C ALA A 160 -18.30 -4.92 20.45
N TYR A 161 -18.85 -5.20 19.26
CA TYR A 161 -18.84 -6.53 18.66
C TYR A 161 -17.43 -6.89 18.21
N VAL A 162 -16.94 -8.04 18.68
CA VAL A 162 -15.65 -8.63 18.32
C VAL A 162 -15.91 -9.94 17.59
N ILE A 163 -15.44 -10.02 16.34
CA ILE A 163 -15.59 -11.20 15.49
C ILE A 163 -14.23 -11.89 15.36
N ARG A 164 -14.14 -13.16 15.79
CA ARG A 164 -12.92 -13.96 15.66
C ARG A 164 -13.20 -15.28 14.95
N PRO A 165 -12.21 -15.88 14.29
CA PRO A 165 -12.34 -17.25 13.82
C PRO A 165 -12.70 -18.20 14.97
N ALA A 166 -13.59 -19.16 14.73
CA ALA A 166 -13.92 -20.17 15.75
C ALA A 166 -12.73 -21.12 16.01
N ASN A 167 -11.92 -21.36 14.98
CA ASN A 167 -10.63 -22.03 15.07
C ASN A 167 -9.51 -21.01 14.81
N PRO A 168 -8.56 -20.78 15.74
CA PRO A 168 -7.49 -19.79 15.55
C PRO A 168 -6.58 -20.07 14.34
N ASP A 169 -6.50 -21.32 13.89
CA ASP A 169 -5.65 -21.72 12.77
C ASP A 169 -6.38 -21.68 11.42
N THR A 170 -7.68 -21.36 11.39
CA THR A 170 -8.49 -21.38 10.16
C THR A 170 -9.46 -20.22 10.12
N VAL A 171 -9.31 -19.35 9.12
CA VAL A 171 -10.23 -18.24 8.87
C VAL A 171 -11.18 -18.60 7.73
N TYR A 172 -12.48 -18.43 7.97
CA TYR A 172 -13.48 -18.39 6.91
C TYR A 172 -13.79 -16.93 6.59
N VAL A 173 -13.70 -16.54 5.32
CA VAL A 173 -14.06 -15.19 4.89
C VAL A 173 -15.55 -15.18 4.55
N PRO A 174 -16.39 -14.45 5.29
CA PRO A 174 -17.80 -14.42 4.98
C PRO A 174 -18.03 -13.59 3.73
N VAL A 175 -18.73 -14.19 2.78
CA VAL A 175 -19.37 -13.50 1.66
C VAL A 175 -20.85 -13.46 1.98
N TYR A 176 -21.48 -12.30 1.89
CA TYR A 176 -22.89 -12.17 2.26
C TYR A 176 -23.62 -11.14 1.41
N GLU A 177 -24.94 -11.24 1.41
CA GLU A 177 -25.83 -10.28 0.77
C GLU A 177 -26.20 -9.19 1.80
N PRO A 178 -25.68 -7.95 1.68
CA PRO A 178 -25.92 -6.91 2.67
C PRO A 178 -27.41 -6.62 2.91
N SER A 179 -28.23 -6.69 1.86
CA SER A 179 -29.68 -6.49 1.94
C SER A 179 -30.43 -7.58 2.71
N VAL A 180 -29.82 -8.75 2.90
CA VAL A 180 -30.35 -9.83 3.73
C VAL A 180 -29.80 -9.69 5.15
N VAL A 181 -28.47 -9.65 5.29
CA VAL A 181 -27.84 -9.73 6.61
C VAL A 181 -28.07 -8.49 7.47
N TYR A 182 -28.24 -7.31 6.91
CA TYR A 182 -28.53 -6.10 7.70
C TYR A 182 -30.03 -5.84 7.87
N GLY A 183 -30.90 -6.69 7.31
CA GLY A 183 -32.34 -6.45 7.24
C GLY A 183 -32.68 -5.24 6.34
N PRO A 184 -33.81 -4.54 6.57
CA PRO A 184 -34.19 -3.37 5.80
C PRO A 184 -33.11 -2.27 5.85
N TRP A 185 -32.51 -2.01 4.69
CA TRP A 185 -31.46 -0.99 4.58
C TRP A 185 -32.02 0.41 4.83
N TRP A 186 -31.40 1.16 5.74
CA TRP A 186 -31.92 2.44 6.24
C TRP A 186 -31.57 3.65 5.37
N TYR A 187 -30.74 3.48 4.33
CA TYR A 187 -30.39 4.55 3.39
C TYR A 187 -30.78 4.18 1.94
N PRO A 188 -32.02 4.46 1.53
CA PRO A 188 -32.54 4.10 0.19
C PRO A 188 -31.67 4.63 -0.97
N ASP A 189 -31.13 5.85 -0.81
CA ASP A 189 -30.30 6.49 -1.85
C ASP A 189 -28.85 5.98 -1.88
N TYR A 190 -28.45 5.16 -0.91
CA TYR A 190 -27.10 4.61 -0.78
C TYR A 190 -27.14 3.10 -0.53
N PRO A 191 -27.66 2.30 -1.47
CA PRO A 191 -27.76 0.86 -1.29
C PRO A 191 -26.36 0.21 -1.21
N PRO A 192 -26.17 -0.87 -0.44
CA PRO A 192 -24.87 -1.52 -0.30
C PRO A 192 -24.29 -2.00 -1.64
N TYR A 193 -22.97 -2.07 -1.72
CA TYR A 193 -22.32 -2.72 -2.86
C TYR A 193 -22.55 -4.24 -2.84
N TYR A 194 -22.80 -4.81 -4.01
CA TYR A 194 -22.83 -6.25 -4.23
C TYR A 194 -21.99 -6.58 -5.46
N TRP A 195 -20.83 -7.19 -5.23
CA TRP A 195 -19.85 -7.47 -6.30
C TRP A 195 -20.11 -8.79 -7.05
N GLY A 196 -21.10 -9.57 -6.60
CA GLY A 196 -21.41 -10.89 -7.15
C GLY A 196 -20.32 -11.93 -6.84
N TYR A 197 -20.73 -13.16 -6.53
CA TYR A 197 -19.80 -14.26 -6.24
C TYR A 197 -20.18 -15.47 -7.07
N PRO A 198 -19.60 -15.63 -8.28
CA PRO A 198 -19.90 -16.76 -9.16
C PRO A 198 -19.65 -18.09 -8.44
N GLY A 199 -20.65 -18.97 -8.43
CA GLY A 199 -20.57 -20.27 -7.78
C GLY A 199 -20.77 -20.25 -6.26
N ALA A 200 -20.99 -19.09 -5.64
CA ALA A 200 -21.41 -19.02 -4.25
C ALA A 200 -22.85 -19.49 -4.10
N VAL A 201 -23.09 -20.39 -3.14
CA VAL A 201 -24.42 -20.81 -2.73
C VAL A 201 -24.68 -20.21 -1.36
N PHE A 202 -25.58 -19.24 -1.32
CA PHE A 202 -25.93 -18.55 -0.09
C PHE A 202 -26.92 -19.40 0.73
N THR A 203 -26.61 -19.59 2.01
CA THR A 203 -27.52 -20.13 3.01
C THR A 203 -27.76 -19.03 4.03
N ASP A 204 -29.01 -18.60 4.18
CA ASP A 204 -29.39 -17.52 5.09
C ASP A 204 -28.60 -16.21 4.85
N GLY A 205 -28.42 -15.85 3.58
CA GLY A 205 -27.67 -14.65 3.19
C GLY A 205 -26.14 -14.76 3.30
N TYR A 206 -25.59 -15.90 3.71
CA TYR A 206 -24.14 -16.13 3.83
C TYR A 206 -23.61 -17.22 2.92
N PHE A 207 -22.37 -17.03 2.48
CA PHE A 207 -21.50 -18.01 1.87
C PHE A 207 -20.12 -17.92 2.55
N TRP A 208 -19.67 -19.00 3.19
CA TRP A 208 -18.40 -19.02 3.94
C TRP A 208 -17.20 -19.47 3.11
N GLY A 209 -17.35 -19.54 1.78
CA GLY A 209 -16.38 -20.18 0.90
C GLY A 209 -16.55 -21.70 0.84
N ALA A 210 -15.83 -22.34 -0.09
CA ALA A 210 -15.81 -23.80 -0.20
C ALA A 210 -14.97 -24.47 0.91
N ALA A 211 -13.99 -23.77 1.46
CA ALA A 211 -13.13 -24.23 2.54
C ALA A 211 -12.56 -23.03 3.34
N GLY A 212 -12.22 -23.28 4.60
CA GLY A 212 -11.49 -22.29 5.42
C GLY A 212 -10.03 -22.18 4.99
N ILE A 213 -9.43 -21.02 5.25
CA ILE A 213 -8.04 -20.71 4.93
C ILE A 213 -7.17 -21.02 6.15
N ALA A 214 -6.22 -21.95 5.98
CA ALA A 214 -5.24 -22.27 7.00
C ALA A 214 -4.26 -21.10 7.19
N ILE A 215 -4.16 -20.62 8.43
CA ILE A 215 -3.40 -19.43 8.77
C ILE A 215 -1.92 -19.75 8.99
N ALA A 216 -1.06 -19.01 8.31
CA ALA A 216 0.36 -18.98 8.57
C ALA A 216 0.66 -17.96 9.67
N GLY A 217 0.88 -18.44 10.89
CA GLY A 217 1.14 -17.60 12.07
C GLY A 217 2.33 -16.64 11.93
N GLY A 218 3.25 -16.88 10.99
CA GLY A 218 4.35 -15.98 10.67
C GLY A 218 3.94 -14.64 10.04
N ILE A 219 2.71 -14.51 9.53
CA ILE A 219 2.18 -13.29 8.87
C ILE A 219 0.77 -12.92 9.33
N TRP A 220 0.30 -13.48 10.45
CA TRP A 220 -1.05 -13.27 11.01
C TRP A 220 -1.03 -13.00 12.52
N GLY A 221 -2.12 -12.46 13.07
CA GLY A 221 -2.29 -12.25 14.52
C GLY A 221 -1.30 -11.25 15.11
N TRP A 222 -0.85 -10.28 14.33
CA TRP A 222 0.04 -9.20 14.76
C TRP A 222 -0.69 -7.88 14.99
N ASN A 223 -1.96 -7.78 14.60
CA ASN A 223 -2.79 -6.62 14.88
C ASN A 223 -3.99 -7.02 15.77
N HIS A 224 -4.58 -6.04 16.43
CA HIS A 224 -5.86 -6.18 17.12
C HIS A 224 -6.57 -4.82 17.17
N TRP A 225 -7.89 -4.85 17.14
CA TRP A 225 -8.69 -3.64 17.33
C TRP A 225 -8.75 -3.25 18.80
N ASP A 226 -8.50 -1.98 19.08
CA ASP A 226 -8.93 -1.31 20.29
C ASP A 226 -10.19 -0.50 19.94
N TRP A 227 -11.34 -1.15 20.08
CA TRP A 227 -12.63 -0.54 19.75
C TRP A 227 -12.96 0.65 20.66
N HIS A 228 -12.51 0.63 21.91
CA HIS A 228 -12.74 1.70 22.87
C HIS A 228 -11.97 2.97 22.50
N HIS A 229 -10.67 2.84 22.24
CA HIS A 229 -9.78 3.95 21.91
C HIS A 229 -9.66 4.24 20.41
N ARG A 230 -10.46 3.55 19.58
CA ARG A 230 -10.61 3.77 18.14
C ARG A 230 -9.32 3.68 17.33
N HIS A 231 -8.50 2.66 17.60
CA HIS A 231 -7.30 2.42 16.81
C HIS A 231 -6.92 0.94 16.67
N ILE A 232 -6.00 0.68 15.73
CA ILE A 232 -5.45 -0.66 15.51
C ILE A 232 -4.12 -0.74 16.25
N ASN A 233 -4.06 -1.63 17.24
CA ASN A 233 -2.84 -1.95 17.96
C ASN A 233 -2.03 -3.02 17.21
N ILE A 234 -0.71 -2.92 17.32
CA ILE A 234 0.27 -3.73 16.61
C ILE A 234 1.20 -4.39 17.62
N ASP A 235 1.37 -5.70 17.53
CA ASP A 235 2.50 -6.41 18.10
C ASP A 235 3.75 -6.07 17.28
N GLY A 236 4.55 -5.12 17.79
CA GLY A 236 5.75 -4.65 17.11
C GLY A 236 6.78 -5.75 16.85
N ASN A 237 6.87 -6.78 17.69
CA ASN A 237 7.82 -7.88 17.47
C ASN A 237 7.40 -8.73 16.27
N ARG A 238 6.11 -9.11 16.20
CA ARG A 238 5.56 -9.85 15.06
C ARG A 238 5.61 -9.02 13.77
N TRP A 239 5.23 -7.75 13.85
CA TRP A 239 5.30 -6.82 12.72
C TRP A 239 6.72 -6.74 12.13
N ASN A 240 7.74 -6.56 12.99
CA ASN A 240 9.13 -6.45 12.57
C ASN A 240 9.65 -7.74 11.95
N ALA A 241 9.26 -8.90 12.49
CA ALA A 241 9.60 -10.20 11.91
C ALA A 241 9.02 -10.37 10.48
N ILE A 242 7.78 -9.93 10.24
CA ILE A 242 7.15 -9.95 8.90
C ILE A 242 7.84 -8.99 7.94
N ASN A 243 8.26 -7.83 8.44
CA ASN A 243 8.90 -6.79 7.64
C ASN A 243 10.40 -7.07 7.39
N GLY A 244 10.97 -8.12 7.99
CA GLY A 244 12.40 -8.41 7.92
C GLY A 244 13.27 -7.25 8.44
N ASP A 245 12.80 -6.56 9.47
CA ASP A 245 13.45 -5.40 10.11
C ASP A 245 13.81 -4.21 9.20
N ARG A 246 13.32 -4.17 7.95
CA ARG A 246 13.62 -3.10 6.98
C ARG A 246 13.16 -1.72 7.44
N HIS A 247 12.05 -1.68 8.17
CA HIS A 247 11.52 -0.49 8.82
C HIS A 247 11.05 -0.90 10.21
N ARG A 248 11.96 -0.78 11.20
CA ARG A 248 11.66 -1.18 12.58
C ARG A 248 10.53 -0.33 13.14
N PHE A 249 9.42 -0.99 13.43
CA PHE A 249 8.28 -0.43 14.12
C PHE A 249 8.55 -0.45 15.62
N THR A 250 8.42 0.73 16.25
CA THR A 250 8.68 0.95 17.67
C THR A 250 7.45 1.44 18.43
N ASN A 251 6.37 1.75 17.72
CA ASN A 251 5.09 2.12 18.32
C ASN A 251 4.27 0.86 18.63
N ASN A 252 3.13 1.03 19.29
CA ASN A 252 2.14 -0.04 19.47
C ASN A 252 0.84 0.23 18.71
N VAL A 253 0.71 1.38 18.05
CA VAL A 253 -0.47 1.79 17.29
C VAL A 253 -0.08 1.97 15.83
N TRP A 254 -0.86 1.36 14.94
CA TRP A 254 -0.62 1.44 13.50
C TRP A 254 -0.63 2.89 13.02
N LYS A 255 0.27 3.20 12.09
CA LYS A 255 0.32 4.48 11.39
C LYS A 255 0.66 4.23 9.94
N HIS A 256 -0.04 4.92 9.04
CA HIS A 256 0.30 4.90 7.62
C HIS A 256 1.73 5.40 7.41
N ASN A 257 2.47 4.72 6.55
CA ASN A 257 3.80 5.14 6.13
C ASN A 257 3.73 5.70 4.70
N PRO A 258 3.71 7.03 4.51
CA PRO A 258 3.64 7.63 3.19
C PRO A 258 4.92 7.42 2.37
N ASN A 259 6.03 7.08 3.03
CA ASN A 259 7.34 6.91 2.40
C ASN A 259 7.60 5.46 1.95
N ARG A 260 6.62 4.54 2.10
CA ARG A 260 6.78 3.12 1.71
C ARG A 260 7.06 2.93 0.23
N THR A 261 6.77 3.93 -0.60
CA THR A 261 7.34 4.03 -1.93
C THR A 261 7.50 5.50 -2.29
N GLY A 262 8.61 5.88 -2.93
CA GLY A 262 8.72 7.13 -3.71
C GLY A 262 7.79 7.12 -4.94
N ARG A 263 6.60 6.53 -4.83
CA ARG A 263 5.59 6.36 -5.86
C ARG A 263 4.34 7.11 -5.40
N VAL A 264 4.27 8.32 -5.95
CA VAL A 264 3.12 9.21 -6.11
C VAL A 264 2.66 9.99 -4.88
N PRO A 265 2.57 11.34 -5.00
CA PRO A 265 1.80 12.16 -4.07
C PRO A 265 0.32 11.78 -4.11
N ARG A 266 -0.28 11.57 -2.93
CA ARG A 266 -1.73 11.49 -2.74
C ARG A 266 -2.39 12.77 -3.25
N GLY A 267 -3.44 12.64 -4.07
CA GLY A 267 -4.20 13.76 -4.64
C GLY A 267 -4.50 13.67 -6.15
N ASP A 268 -3.86 12.75 -6.87
CA ASP A 268 -4.20 12.49 -8.28
C ASP A 268 -5.54 11.75 -8.35
N LYS A 269 -6.61 12.42 -8.80
CA LYS A 269 -7.94 11.82 -8.99
C LYS A 269 -8.02 10.80 -10.14
N ASN A 270 -6.90 10.57 -10.85
CA ASN A 270 -6.79 9.72 -12.03
C ASN A 270 -5.97 8.46 -11.76
N PHE A 271 -6.23 7.79 -10.64
CA PHE A 271 -5.55 6.55 -10.24
C PHE A 271 -6.34 5.32 -10.71
N ASN A 272 -6.57 5.16 -12.01
CA ASN A 272 -7.24 3.96 -12.51
C ASN A 272 -6.27 2.76 -12.62
N ARG A 273 -6.84 1.56 -12.78
CA ARG A 273 -6.05 0.31 -12.94
C ARG A 273 -5.03 0.45 -14.06
N ALA A 274 -5.43 0.94 -15.23
CA ALA A 274 -4.55 1.11 -16.39
C ALA A 274 -3.30 1.97 -16.09
N ASP A 275 -3.44 3.02 -15.29
CA ASP A 275 -2.32 3.87 -14.88
C ASP A 275 -1.41 3.17 -13.88
N ILE A 276 -1.96 2.36 -12.97
CA ILE A 276 -1.17 1.45 -12.13
C ILE A 276 -0.41 0.45 -12.99
N GLU A 277 -1.06 -0.20 -13.97
CA GLU A 277 -0.41 -1.19 -14.83
C GLU A 277 0.73 -0.56 -15.63
N ARG A 278 0.50 0.64 -16.19
CA ARG A 278 1.52 1.43 -16.91
C ARG A 278 2.71 1.77 -16.02
N ARG A 279 2.46 2.16 -14.76
CA ARG A 279 3.51 2.51 -13.79
C ARG A 279 4.30 1.29 -13.35
N LEU A 280 3.64 0.15 -13.13
CA LEU A 280 4.31 -1.13 -12.84
C LEU A 280 5.21 -1.58 -14.01
N GLN A 281 4.76 -1.41 -15.26
CA GLN A 281 5.58 -1.67 -16.46
C GLN A 281 6.78 -0.71 -16.57
N ASN A 282 6.59 0.57 -16.22
CA ASN A 282 7.65 1.57 -16.31
C ASN A 282 8.72 1.42 -15.22
N ASN A 283 8.37 0.94 -14.03
CA ASN A 283 9.35 0.73 -12.95
C ASN A 283 10.28 -0.48 -13.16
N GLY A 284 10.06 -1.29 -14.21
CA GLY A 284 11.00 -2.31 -14.67
C GLY A 284 12.06 -1.79 -15.65
N ARG A 285 11.99 -0.52 -16.08
CA ARG A 285 12.98 0.11 -16.96
C ARG A 285 13.85 1.06 -16.14
N PRO A 286 15.19 0.92 -16.12
CA PRO A 286 16.04 1.95 -15.53
C PRO A 286 15.70 3.27 -16.22
N ALA A 287 15.44 4.31 -15.43
CA ALA A 287 15.16 5.64 -15.94
C ALA A 287 16.32 6.06 -16.85
N VAL A 288 16.14 5.93 -18.17
CA VAL A 288 17.05 6.51 -19.15
C VAL A 288 16.83 8.00 -19.01
N ASN A 289 17.73 8.62 -18.25
CA ASN A 289 17.76 10.04 -18.01
C ASN A 289 18.04 10.74 -19.35
N ASN A 290 16.99 11.02 -20.12
CA ASN A 290 17.07 11.70 -21.41
C ASN A 290 17.41 13.20 -21.28
N ASN A 291 17.83 13.67 -20.10
CA ASN A 291 18.33 15.04 -19.89
C ASN A 291 19.64 15.35 -20.64
N THR A 292 20.24 14.40 -21.35
CA THR A 292 21.39 14.64 -22.23
C THR A 292 21.01 15.14 -23.63
N ARG A 293 19.74 15.06 -24.07
CA ARG A 293 19.34 15.62 -25.38
C ARG A 293 19.02 17.11 -25.34
N ASP A 294 18.54 17.64 -24.21
CA ASP A 294 18.17 19.06 -24.12
C ASP A 294 19.35 19.99 -23.78
N ARG A 295 20.47 19.46 -23.25
CA ARG A 295 21.70 20.26 -23.08
C ARG A 295 22.45 20.54 -24.38
N GLY A 296 22.20 19.78 -25.45
CA GLY A 296 22.79 20.02 -26.77
C GLY A 296 22.13 21.19 -27.52
N ALA A 297 20.87 21.50 -27.21
CA ALA A 297 20.14 22.59 -27.86
C ALA A 297 20.43 23.97 -27.23
N GLN A 298 20.85 24.01 -25.95
CA GLN A 298 21.12 25.26 -25.24
C GLN A 298 22.54 25.83 -25.45
N LEU A 299 23.48 25.05 -26.00
CA LEU A 299 24.84 25.52 -26.32
C LEU A 299 24.95 26.21 -27.69
N ARG A 300 23.89 26.19 -28.51
CA ARG A 300 23.90 26.79 -29.85
C ARG A 300 23.43 28.25 -29.90
N ASN A 301 22.87 28.77 -28.80
CA ASN A 301 22.27 30.12 -28.77
C ASN A 301 23.15 31.20 -28.12
N ASN A 302 24.39 30.87 -27.71
CA ASN A 302 25.31 31.83 -27.08
C ASN A 302 26.49 32.24 -27.98
N GLY A 303 26.42 31.96 -29.29
CA GLY A 303 27.46 32.30 -30.28
C GLY A 303 27.23 33.60 -31.06
N GLN A 304 26.13 34.33 -30.80
CA GLN A 304 25.81 35.58 -31.50
C GLN A 304 25.83 36.75 -30.53
N ARG A 305 27.04 37.31 -30.29
CA ARG A 305 27.29 38.74 -29.95
C ARG A 305 28.76 38.92 -29.53
N VAL A 306 29.68 38.91 -30.49
CA VAL A 306 30.89 39.74 -30.42
C VAL A 306 31.22 40.20 -31.84
N SER A 307 30.90 41.46 -32.12
CA SER A 307 31.31 42.15 -33.35
C SER A 307 32.39 43.19 -33.00
N LYS A 308 33.37 43.30 -33.91
CA LYS A 308 34.34 44.40 -34.11
C LYS A 308 35.55 44.51 -33.17
N VAL A 309 36.69 44.02 -33.65
CA VAL A 309 37.91 44.84 -33.85
C VAL A 309 38.54 44.44 -35.20
N ARG A 310 39.11 45.43 -35.90
CA ARG A 310 39.60 45.44 -37.28
C ARG A 310 41.13 45.25 -37.32
N ASP A 311 41.64 44.92 -38.52
CA ASP A 311 43.03 44.77 -38.99
C ASP A 311 43.69 43.42 -38.71
N GLY A 312 44.37 42.75 -39.66
CA GLY A 312 44.73 43.05 -41.03
C GLY A 312 45.75 41.99 -41.50
N GLY A 313 45.86 41.73 -42.80
CA GLY A 313 47.00 41.01 -43.40
C GLY A 313 46.82 39.48 -43.55
N GLY A 314 46.73 39.02 -44.80
CA GLY A 314 46.45 37.63 -45.15
C GLY A 314 47.65 36.67 -45.15
N LYS A 315 47.34 35.40 -45.40
CA LYS A 315 47.93 34.53 -46.43
C LYS A 315 47.29 33.14 -46.38
N SER A 316 46.89 32.67 -47.56
CA SER A 316 46.46 31.32 -47.91
C SER A 316 47.50 30.27 -47.51
N PHE A 317 47.09 29.11 -46.97
CA PHE A 317 47.77 27.83 -47.24
C PHE A 317 46.84 26.60 -47.09
N LYS A 318 47.19 25.60 -47.88
CA LYS A 318 46.42 24.46 -48.40
C LYS A 318 46.07 23.37 -47.38
N SER A 319 44.93 22.74 -47.68
CA SER A 319 44.59 21.33 -47.44
C SER A 319 45.78 20.38 -47.67
N ARG A 320 45.94 19.41 -46.75
CA ARG A 320 46.37 18.05 -47.07
C ARG A 320 45.92 17.06 -45.99
N SER A 321 45.15 16.09 -46.45
CA SER A 321 44.85 14.83 -45.79
C SER A 321 46.14 14.02 -45.58
N SER A 322 46.24 13.30 -44.46
CA SER A 322 47.00 12.06 -44.40
C SER A 322 46.48 11.16 -43.27
N SER A 323 46.08 9.98 -43.71
CA SER A 323 45.84 8.75 -42.98
C SER A 323 46.95 8.39 -41.98
N GLY A 324 46.57 7.77 -40.86
CA GLY A 324 47.50 7.17 -39.91
C GLY A 324 46.80 6.32 -38.85
N SER A 325 46.27 5.17 -39.28
CA SER A 325 45.83 4.07 -38.40
C SER A 325 47.03 3.44 -37.69
N ARG A 326 46.95 3.17 -36.39
CA ARG A 326 47.68 2.07 -35.71
C ARG A 326 47.21 1.84 -34.26
N ASN A 327 46.44 0.77 -34.12
CA ASN A 327 46.56 -0.37 -33.19
C ASN A 327 46.83 -0.15 -31.69
N PHE A 328 45.81 -0.55 -30.92
CA PHE A 328 45.89 -1.04 -29.55
C PHE A 328 46.81 -2.27 -29.45
N VAL A 329 47.76 -2.24 -28.51
CA VAL A 329 48.42 -3.43 -27.96
C VAL A 329 48.29 -3.40 -26.44
N LYS A 330 47.76 -4.50 -25.92
CA LYS A 330 47.49 -4.81 -24.52
C LYS A 330 48.72 -5.49 -23.94
N GLN A 331 49.29 -4.99 -22.84
CA GLN A 331 50.31 -5.72 -22.09
C GLN A 331 50.05 -5.64 -20.58
N ARG A 332 49.88 -6.82 -19.98
CA ARG A 332 49.79 -7.10 -18.54
C ARG A 332 51.20 -7.09 -17.95
N GLN A 333 51.36 -6.62 -16.71
CA GLN A 333 51.75 -7.46 -15.56
C GLN A 333 51.60 -6.72 -14.21
N PRO A 334 51.50 -7.45 -13.08
CA PRO A 334 50.95 -6.97 -11.81
C PRO A 334 52.03 -6.61 -10.77
N GLN A 335 51.69 -5.72 -9.83
CA GLN A 335 52.52 -5.45 -8.65
C GLN A 335 51.75 -5.67 -7.34
N SER A 336 52.42 -6.43 -6.49
CA SER A 336 52.07 -6.95 -5.18
C SER A 336 52.11 -5.91 -4.07
N PHE A 337 51.11 -5.93 -3.17
CA PHE A 337 51.27 -5.48 -1.78
C PHE A 337 50.44 -6.40 -0.87
N ARG A 338 51.12 -7.20 -0.02
CA ARG A 338 50.51 -7.92 1.10
C ARG A 338 51.53 -8.04 2.24
N GLY A 339 51.30 -7.30 3.31
CA GLY A 339 51.86 -7.47 4.66
C GLY A 339 50.77 -7.05 5.65
N GLY A 340 50.59 -7.61 6.85
CA GLY A 340 51.33 -8.65 7.55
C GLY A 340 50.40 -9.38 8.53
N GLN A 341 50.93 -10.46 9.08
CA GLN A 341 50.27 -11.40 9.99
C GLN A 341 50.06 -10.81 11.39
N ARG A 342 48.93 -11.13 12.03
CA ARG A 342 48.89 -11.35 13.48
C ARG A 342 47.99 -12.55 13.78
N VAL A 343 48.63 -13.61 14.25
CA VAL A 343 48.04 -14.86 14.71
C VAL A 343 47.76 -14.71 16.20
N GLN A 344 46.51 -14.92 16.63
CA GLN A 344 46.21 -15.20 18.04
C GLN A 344 45.37 -16.47 18.13
N ARG A 345 45.95 -17.44 18.85
CA ARG A 345 45.48 -18.80 19.04
C ARG A 345 44.19 -18.82 19.87
N GLN A 346 43.16 -19.53 19.39
CA GLN A 346 42.11 -20.06 20.25
C GLN A 346 42.46 -21.50 20.61
N ALA A 347 42.58 -21.75 21.91
CA ALA A 347 42.68 -23.10 22.47
C ALA A 347 41.32 -23.53 23.02
N PHE A 348 41.04 -24.79 22.74
CA PHE A 348 39.97 -25.67 23.21
C PHE A 348 39.48 -25.45 24.65
N GLN A 349 38.16 -25.57 24.84
CA GLN A 349 37.67 -26.52 25.85
C GLN A 349 36.27 -27.02 25.50
N ALA A 350 36.20 -28.32 25.22
CA ALA A 350 34.99 -29.11 25.22
C ALA A 350 34.57 -29.35 26.67
N ASN A 351 33.26 -29.31 26.95
CA ASN A 351 32.73 -30.05 28.09
C ASN A 351 31.37 -30.65 27.75
N ARG A 352 31.33 -31.99 27.73
CA ARG A 352 30.14 -32.82 27.58
C ARG A 352 30.16 -33.80 28.75
N GLY A 353 29.07 -33.84 29.50
CA GLY A 353 28.61 -35.03 30.24
C GLY A 353 29.02 -35.13 31.71
N GLY A 354 28.01 -35.32 32.57
CA GLY A 354 28.19 -35.79 33.94
C GLY A 354 26.93 -35.64 34.78
N ALA A 355 26.32 -36.75 35.15
CA ALA A 355 24.99 -36.87 35.74
C ALA A 355 24.97 -36.96 37.29
N ARG A 356 23.74 -36.88 37.84
CA ARG A 356 23.18 -37.55 39.05
C ARG A 356 22.98 -36.76 40.36
N ARG A 357 21.81 -37.07 40.96
CA ARG A 357 21.33 -36.96 42.37
C ARG A 357 21.09 -35.53 42.87
N GLY A 358 19.96 -35.17 43.49
CA GLY A 358 18.96 -35.92 44.23
C GLY A 358 18.87 -35.35 45.65
N GLY A 359 17.66 -35.08 46.15
CA GLY A 359 17.42 -34.80 47.58
C GLY A 359 16.61 -33.54 47.85
N GLY A 360 15.38 -33.71 48.34
CA GLY A 360 14.50 -32.61 48.74
C GLY A 360 14.69 -32.12 50.18
N ARG A 361 13.85 -31.14 50.55
CA ARG A 361 13.31 -30.80 51.89
C ARG A 361 12.44 -29.54 51.67
N ARG A 362 11.11 -29.61 51.78
CA ARG A 362 10.31 -29.33 53.00
C ARG A 362 10.85 -28.13 53.81
N ARG A 363 10.17 -26.99 53.76
CA ARG A 363 9.07 -26.62 54.67
C ARG A 363 8.21 -25.54 54.04
#